data_AF-A0A0D0DJU3-F1
#
_entry.id   AF-A0A0D0DJU3-F1
#
_cell.length_a   1.000
_cell.length_b   1.000
_cell.length_c   1.000
_cell.angle_alpha   90.00
_cell.angle_beta   90.00
_cell.angle_gamma   90.00
#
_symmetry.space_group_name_H-M   'P 1'
#
loop_
_entity.id
_entity.type
_entity.pdbx_description
1 polymer ?
#
loop_
_entity_poly.entity_id
_entity_poly.type
_entity_poly.pdbx_seq_one_letter_code
_entity_poly.pdbx_strand_id
1 'polypeptide(L)'
;LEHFSQVMDIAFTDGSKHEDICKVCFVIFTMSNHQLQLLLFAAHLIINQQEHPITYHLLKCMRAFVDINIYTALEVHTEETLAAGCAALKNFSEMMMPQPTRKNWNFLKIHTNSHVFNDITLKGTTRNYNMKPNKSMHRPLKTIYQE
;
A
#
# COMPACT_ATOMS: atom_id res chain seq x y z
N LEU A 1 -16.83 -10.67 2.26
CA LEU A 1 -16.90 -10.22 3.66
C LEU A 1 -16.91 -11.49 4.51
N GLU A 2 -15.75 -11.87 5.06
CA GLU A 2 -15.67 -12.95 6.05
C GLU A 2 -16.06 -12.38 7.41
N HIS A 3 -16.85 -13.12 8.18
CA HIS A 3 -17.38 -12.68 9.48
C HIS A 3 -16.43 -13.10 10.60
N PHE A 4 -15.55 -12.20 11.04
CA PHE A 4 -14.62 -12.46 12.14
C PHE A 4 -15.26 -12.13 13.50
N SER A 5 -15.30 -13.10 14.42
CA SER A 5 -15.84 -12.92 15.78
C SER A 5 -14.77 -12.51 16.81
N GLN A 6 -13.48 -12.68 16.50
CA GLN A 6 -12.35 -12.33 17.38
C GLN A 6 -11.08 -12.13 16.54
N VAL A 7 -10.26 -11.12 16.87
CA VAL A 7 -9.11 -10.68 16.04
C VAL A 7 -7.75 -10.75 16.75
N MET A 8 -7.72 -10.77 18.09
CA MET A 8 -6.48 -10.54 18.84
C MET A 8 -5.56 -11.75 19.02
N ASP A 9 -5.98 -12.97 18.67
CA ASP A 9 -5.19 -14.17 18.98
C ASP A 9 -5.20 -15.20 17.84
N ILE A 10 -4.95 -14.74 16.61
CA ILE A 10 -4.94 -15.62 15.43
C ILE A 10 -3.62 -15.43 14.66
N ALA A 11 -2.82 -16.48 14.62
CA ALA A 11 -1.66 -16.55 13.74
C ALA A 11 -2.15 -16.75 12.30
N PHE A 12 -2.18 -15.67 11.52
CA PHE A 12 -2.57 -15.75 10.11
C PHE A 12 -1.37 -16.10 9.24
N THR A 13 -1.49 -17.18 8.47
CA THR A 13 -0.53 -17.60 7.45
C THR A 13 -0.83 -17.01 6.07
N ASP A 14 -1.93 -16.26 5.91
CA ASP A 14 -2.40 -15.71 4.64
C ASP A 14 -2.46 -14.18 4.64
N GLY A 15 -1.77 -13.57 3.67
CA GLY A 15 -1.67 -12.13 3.49
C GLY A 15 -2.98 -11.44 3.10
N SER A 16 -3.95 -12.14 2.48
CA SER A 16 -5.27 -11.57 2.19
C SER A 16 -6.08 -11.27 3.45
N LYS A 17 -5.91 -12.10 4.49
CA LYS A 17 -6.59 -11.90 5.78
C LYS A 17 -6.01 -10.73 6.56
N HIS A 18 -4.71 -10.48 6.43
CA HIS A 18 -4.12 -9.23 6.90
C HIS A 18 -4.66 -8.02 6.15
N GLU A 19 -4.89 -8.12 4.84
CA GLU A 19 -5.52 -7.04 4.07
C GLU A 19 -6.96 -6.76 4.55
N ASP A 20 -7.73 -7.81 4.85
CA ASP A 20 -9.10 -7.68 5.35
C ASP A 20 -9.20 -7.32 6.84
N ILE A 21 -8.23 -7.70 7.67
CA ILE A 21 -8.11 -7.24 9.07
C ILE A 21 -7.55 -5.83 9.13
N CYS A 22 -6.63 -5.44 8.24
CA CYS A 22 -6.27 -4.04 8.04
C CYS A 22 -7.46 -3.23 7.52
N LYS A 23 -8.48 -3.87 6.93
CA LYS A 23 -9.78 -3.22 6.74
C LYS A 23 -10.58 -3.25 8.04
N VAL A 24 -10.68 -4.35 8.81
CA VAL A 24 -11.54 -4.52 10.01
C VAL A 24 -11.05 -3.89 11.33
N CYS A 25 -9.78 -4.01 11.71
CA CYS A 25 -9.20 -3.21 12.81
C CYS A 25 -9.14 -1.72 12.45
N PHE A 26 -9.34 -1.40 11.18
CA PHE A 26 -9.53 -0.07 10.63
C PHE A 26 -11.00 0.15 10.22
N VAL A 27 -11.98 -0.67 10.68
CA VAL A 27 -13.42 -0.55 10.33
C VAL A 27 -14.18 0.41 11.26
N ILE A 28 -13.50 1.11 12.18
CA ILE A 28 -13.99 2.44 12.58
C ILE A 28 -13.68 3.50 11.48
N PHE A 29 -12.95 3.14 10.42
CA PHE A 29 -12.54 4.04 9.33
C PHE A 29 -12.57 3.33 7.95
N THR A 30 -13.78 3.13 7.40
CA THR A 30 -14.03 2.30 6.20
C THR A 30 -14.01 3.04 4.85
N MET A 31 -13.11 2.63 3.93
CA MET A 31 -13.26 2.49 2.45
C MET A 31 -11.99 2.89 1.62
N SER A 32 -11.35 1.88 1.04
CA SER A 32 -10.36 1.86 -0.06
C SER A 32 -9.97 3.21 -0.70
N ASN A 33 -8.69 3.57 -0.57
CA ASN A 33 -7.98 4.72 -1.18
C ASN A 33 -8.50 6.14 -0.84
N HIS A 34 -9.80 6.36 -0.75
CA HIS A 34 -10.40 7.63 -0.34
C HIS A 34 -10.24 7.91 1.17
N GLN A 35 -10.11 6.85 1.98
CA GLN A 35 -10.08 6.99 3.44
C GLN A 35 -8.72 7.28 4.04
N LEU A 36 -7.61 6.93 3.37
CA LEU A 36 -6.31 7.42 3.82
C LEU A 36 -6.21 8.94 3.65
N GLN A 37 -6.85 9.50 2.61
CA GLN A 37 -6.93 10.95 2.41
C GLN A 37 -7.74 11.63 3.53
N LEU A 38 -8.88 11.06 3.95
CA LEU A 38 -9.68 11.59 5.06
C LEU A 38 -8.95 11.52 6.40
N LEU A 39 -8.25 10.41 6.69
CA LEU A 39 -7.46 10.30 7.92
C LEU A 39 -6.26 11.25 7.92
N LEU A 40 -5.54 11.37 6.80
CA LEU A 40 -4.44 12.33 6.66
C LEU A 40 -4.93 13.77 6.85
N PHE A 41 -6.11 14.09 6.31
CA PHE A 41 -6.72 15.41 6.44
C PHE A 41 -7.13 15.72 7.89
N ALA A 42 -7.80 14.78 8.58
CA ALA A 42 -8.19 14.91 9.98
C ALA A 42 -6.98 14.93 10.93
N ALA A 43 -5.97 14.09 10.66
CA ALA A 43 -4.74 14.03 11.44
C ALA A 43 -3.91 15.32 11.31
N HIS A 44 -3.92 15.98 10.15
CA HIS A 44 -3.20 17.24 9.96
C HIS A 44 -3.76 18.38 10.83
N LEU A 45 -5.05 18.34 11.18
CA LEU A 45 -5.66 19.33 12.08
C LEU A 45 -5.16 19.22 13.53
N ILE A 46 -4.72 18.02 13.95
CA ILE A 46 -4.31 17.74 15.33
C ILE A 46 -2.77 17.68 15.43
N ILE A 47 -2.11 17.12 14.42
CA ILE A 47 -0.66 16.90 14.41
C ILE A 47 -0.02 18.07 13.69
N ASN A 48 0.51 19.01 14.49
CA ASN A 48 1.28 20.13 13.98
C ASN A 48 2.79 19.82 13.99
N GLN A 49 3.53 20.52 13.15
CA GLN A 49 4.97 20.33 12.97
C GLN A 49 5.79 20.71 14.21
N GLN A 50 5.28 21.63 15.05
CA GLN A 50 6.03 22.17 16.18
C GLN A 50 6.00 21.23 17.39
N GLU A 51 4.84 20.66 17.70
CA GLU A 51 4.62 19.77 18.83
C GLU A 51 5.02 18.33 18.51
N HIS A 52 4.86 17.90 17.25
CA HIS A 52 5.05 16.50 16.85
C HIS A 52 5.84 16.34 15.54
N PRO A 53 7.11 16.79 15.47
CA PRO A 53 7.89 16.81 14.22
C PRO A 53 8.07 15.42 13.58
N ILE A 54 8.25 14.37 14.39
CA ILE A 54 8.42 12.99 13.90
C ILE A 54 7.11 12.45 13.32
N THR A 55 6.00 12.61 14.05
CA THR A 55 4.67 12.16 13.60
C THR A 55 4.23 12.93 12.36
N TYR A 56 4.53 14.23 12.31
CA TYR A 56 4.27 15.07 11.16
C TYR A 56 5.09 14.65 9.93
N HIS A 57 6.36 14.27 10.11
CA HIS A 57 7.17 13.69 9.04
C HIS A 57 6.60 12.37 8.54
N LEU A 58 6.17 11.50 9.45
CA LEU A 58 5.52 10.23 9.09
C LEU A 58 4.23 10.46 8.29
N LEU A 59 3.40 11.44 8.67
CA LEU A 59 2.21 11.81 7.90
C LEU A 59 2.57 12.28 6.48
N LYS A 60 3.65 13.05 6.31
CA LYS A 60 4.15 13.43 4.97
C LYS A 60 4.56 12.22 4.15
N CYS A 61 5.28 11.26 4.74
CA CYS A 61 5.63 10.01 4.07
C CYS A 61 4.39 9.21 3.67
N MET A 62 3.39 9.11 4.55
CA MET A 62 2.12 8.43 4.25
C MET A 62 1.38 9.11 3.10
N ARG A 63 1.35 10.44 3.06
CA ARG A 63 0.76 11.19 1.95
C ARG A 63 1.50 10.93 0.63
N ALA A 64 2.82 11.02 0.63
CA ALA A 64 3.61 10.74 -0.58
C ALA A 64 3.43 9.29 -1.06
N PHE A 65 3.22 8.33 -0.15
CA PHE A 65 2.87 6.96 -0.51
C PHE A 65 1.47 6.85 -1.15
N VAL A 66 0.49 7.60 -0.66
CA VAL A 66 -0.85 7.68 -1.28
C VAL A 66 -0.76 8.24 -2.69
N ASP A 67 0.05 9.28 -2.91
CA ASP A 67 0.22 9.88 -4.23
C ASP A 67 0.73 8.84 -5.24
N ILE A 68 1.73 8.02 -4.86
CA ILE A 68 2.16 6.88 -5.69
C ILE A 68 1.01 5.93 -5.97
N ASN A 69 0.24 5.53 -4.95
CA ASN A 69 -0.86 4.60 -5.12
C ASN A 69 -1.91 5.12 -6.10
N ILE A 70 -2.24 6.41 -6.05
CA ILE A 70 -3.18 7.05 -6.98
C ILE A 70 -2.69 6.89 -8.41
N TYR A 71 -1.43 7.23 -8.69
CA TYR A 71 -0.88 7.11 -10.05
C TYR A 71 -0.81 5.65 -10.50
N THR A 72 -0.36 4.73 -9.65
CA THR A 72 -0.25 3.30 -10.01
C THR A 72 -1.59 2.57 -10.18
N ALA A 73 -2.68 3.15 -9.67
CA ALA A 73 -4.03 2.61 -9.78
C ALA A 73 -4.76 3.05 -11.06
N LEU A 74 -4.18 3.94 -11.85
CA LEU A 74 -4.75 4.36 -13.12
C LEU A 74 -4.86 3.16 -14.07
N GLU A 75 -6.03 3.00 -14.70
CA GLU A 75 -6.21 1.95 -15.71
C GLU A 75 -5.61 2.35 -17.06
N VAL A 76 -5.49 3.66 -17.29
CA VAL A 76 -4.92 4.24 -18.51
C VAL A 76 -3.83 5.22 -18.11
N HIS A 77 -2.64 4.99 -18.64
CA HIS A 77 -1.48 5.84 -18.41
C HIS A 77 -1.17 6.65 -19.67
N THR A 78 -1.00 7.96 -19.49
CA THR A 78 -0.41 8.87 -20.47
C THR A 78 1.03 9.19 -20.05
N GLU A 79 1.83 9.72 -20.99
CA GLU A 79 3.19 10.20 -20.70
C GLU A 79 3.21 11.19 -19.52
N GLU A 80 2.21 12.07 -19.43
CA GLU A 80 2.05 13.02 -18.33
C GLU A 80 1.82 12.31 -16.99
N THR A 81 0.89 11.36 -16.93
CA THR A 81 0.62 10.61 -15.68
C THR A 81 1.78 9.73 -15.25
N LEU A 82 2.56 9.20 -16.20
CA LEU A 82 3.78 8.44 -15.92
C LEU A 82 4.87 9.36 -15.36
N ALA A 83 5.08 10.51 -15.97
CA ALA A 83 6.04 11.50 -15.48
C ALA A 83 5.68 11.98 -14.06
N ALA A 84 4.40 12.28 -13.82
CA ALA A 84 3.89 12.69 -12.51
C ALA A 84 4.05 11.57 -11.46
N GLY A 85 3.74 10.32 -11.84
CA GLY A 85 3.94 9.15 -10.97
C GLY A 85 5.41 8.92 -10.60
N CYS A 86 6.32 9.02 -11.58
CA CYS A 86 7.77 8.96 -11.34
C CYS A 86 8.25 10.05 -10.40
N ALA A 87 7.72 11.28 -10.54
CA ALA A 87 8.05 12.39 -9.64
C ALA A 87 7.55 12.12 -8.20
N ALA A 88 6.33 11.61 -8.06
CA ALA A 88 5.76 11.22 -6.75
C ALA A 88 6.58 10.12 -6.07
N LEU A 89 7.02 9.11 -6.84
CA LEU A 89 7.90 8.04 -6.36
C LEU A 89 9.25 8.57 -5.87
N LYS A 90 9.86 9.48 -6.63
CA LYS A 90 11.11 10.14 -6.23
C LYS A 90 10.94 10.90 -4.92
N ASN A 91 9.88 11.71 -4.81
CA ASN A 91 9.57 12.49 -3.61
C ASN A 91 9.40 11.59 -2.37
N PHE A 92 8.63 10.50 -2.49
CA PHE A 92 8.48 9.53 -1.40
C PHE A 92 9.82 8.88 -1.02
N SER A 93 10.63 8.50 -1.99
CA SER A 93 11.95 7.90 -1.75
C SER A 93 12.85 8.85 -0.95
N GLU A 94 12.87 10.13 -1.31
CA GLU A 94 13.65 11.17 -0.61
C GLU A 94 13.14 11.38 0.83
N MET A 95 11.83 11.38 1.06
CA MET A 95 11.23 11.49 2.40
C MET A 95 11.48 10.28 3.29
N MET A 96 11.61 9.09 2.69
CA MET A 96 11.88 7.83 3.37
C MET A 96 13.37 7.56 3.58
N MET A 97 14.26 8.37 2.99
CA MET A 97 15.70 8.22 3.21
C MET A 97 15.98 8.29 4.71
N PRO A 98 16.83 7.39 5.24
CA PRO A 98 17.01 7.26 6.66
C PRO A 98 17.56 8.57 7.23
N GLN A 99 16.76 9.21 8.08
CA GLN A 99 17.30 9.92 9.24
C GLN A 99 18.33 8.99 9.90
N PRO A 100 19.45 9.50 10.45
CA PRO A 100 20.62 8.71 10.85
C PRO A 100 20.24 7.65 11.89
N THR A 101 19.77 6.51 11.41
CA THR A 101 19.23 5.41 12.18
C THR A 101 19.88 4.16 11.65
N ARG A 102 20.28 3.27 12.56
CA ARG A 102 20.98 2.01 12.24
C ARG A 102 20.17 1.06 11.34
N LYS A 103 18.89 1.32 11.12
CA LYS A 103 17.97 0.40 10.43
C LYS A 103 17.87 0.75 8.96
N ASN A 104 18.40 -0.15 8.12
CA ASN A 104 18.24 -0.07 6.68
C ASN A 104 16.81 -0.45 6.29
N TRP A 105 16.04 0.51 5.77
CA TRP A 105 14.68 0.28 5.26
C TRP A 105 14.64 -0.18 3.80
N ASN A 106 15.78 -0.55 3.21
CA ASN A 106 15.87 -1.18 1.91
C ASN A 106 15.43 -2.66 1.97
N PHE A 107 14.15 -2.90 2.20
CA PHE A 107 13.56 -4.24 2.12
C PHE A 107 12.82 -4.43 0.78
N LEU A 108 12.77 -5.68 0.30
CA LEU A 108 12.30 -6.05 -1.04
C LEU A 108 10.93 -5.44 -1.40
N LYS A 109 10.03 -5.33 -0.43
CA LYS A 109 8.67 -4.81 -0.63
C LYS A 109 8.59 -3.30 -0.82
N ILE A 110 9.53 -2.51 -0.28
CA ILE A 110 9.68 -1.08 -0.65
C ILE A 110 10.34 -0.96 -2.03
N HIS A 111 11.31 -1.82 -2.32
CA HIS A 111 12.00 -1.82 -3.62
C HIS A 111 11.07 -2.16 -4.79
N THR A 112 9.99 -2.91 -4.56
CA THR A 112 8.96 -3.14 -5.57
C THR A 112 8.35 -1.83 -6.09
N ASN A 113 8.20 -0.81 -5.23
CA ASN A 113 7.70 0.50 -5.66
C ASN A 113 8.70 1.22 -6.55
N SER A 114 10.02 0.97 -6.41
CA SER A 114 11.05 1.60 -7.25
C SER A 114 10.93 1.25 -8.73
N HIS A 115 10.33 0.09 -9.05
CA HIS A 115 10.18 -0.40 -10.43
C HIS A 115 8.77 -0.22 -10.98
N VAL A 116 7.81 0.23 -10.16
CA VAL A 116 6.37 0.16 -10.51
C VAL A 116 6.05 0.89 -11.81
N PHE A 117 6.64 2.07 -12.06
CA PHE A 117 6.38 2.83 -13.28
C PHE A 117 7.11 2.27 -14.51
N ASN A 118 8.27 1.62 -14.32
CA ASN A 118 8.93 0.88 -15.39
C ASN A 118 8.09 -0.35 -15.78
N ASP A 119 7.56 -1.07 -14.79
CA ASP A 119 6.67 -2.20 -15.00
C ASP A 119 5.38 -1.78 -15.73
N ILE A 120 4.76 -0.68 -15.30
CA ILE A 120 3.61 -0.08 -15.97
C ILE A 120 3.95 0.27 -17.43
N THR A 121 5.08 0.92 -17.68
CA THR A 121 5.49 1.29 -19.04
C THR A 121 5.66 0.06 -19.95
N LEU A 122 6.24 -1.01 -19.43
CA LEU A 122 6.53 -2.23 -20.20
C LEU A 122 5.32 -3.16 -20.36
N LYS A 123 4.41 -3.18 -19.38
CA LYS A 123 3.36 -4.19 -19.27
C LYS A 123 1.94 -3.59 -19.17
N GLY A 124 1.80 -2.27 -19.30
CA GLY A 124 0.53 -1.53 -19.37
C GLY A 124 0.00 -1.02 -18.03
N THR A 125 -0.47 -1.92 -17.16
CA THR A 125 -1.17 -1.54 -15.91
C THR A 125 -0.94 -2.55 -14.79
N THR A 126 -0.93 -2.06 -13.55
CA THR A 126 -0.71 -2.87 -12.33
C THR A 126 -1.72 -3.99 -12.13
N ARG A 127 -2.93 -3.85 -12.70
CA ARG A 127 -3.97 -4.88 -12.64
C ARG A 127 -3.50 -6.21 -13.22
N ASN A 128 -2.62 -6.17 -14.22
CA ASN A 128 -2.12 -7.34 -14.92
C ASN A 128 -1.07 -8.12 -14.12
N TYR A 129 -0.54 -7.58 -13.02
CA TYR A 129 0.60 -8.16 -12.29
C TYR A 129 0.21 -9.01 -11.07
N ASN A 130 -1.09 -9.18 -10.82
CA ASN A 130 -1.53 -9.85 -9.62
C ASN A 130 -1.55 -11.38 -9.81
N MET A 131 -1.11 -12.12 -8.79
CA MET A 131 -1.17 -13.59 -8.77
C MET A 131 -2.53 -14.12 -8.29
N LYS A 132 -3.57 -13.28 -8.20
CA LYS A 132 -4.88 -13.71 -7.67
C LYS A 132 -5.50 -14.85 -8.50
N PRO A 133 -5.40 -14.89 -9.84
CA PRO A 133 -5.89 -16.02 -10.63
C PRO A 133 -5.24 -17.34 -10.19
N ASN A 134 -3.90 -17.40 -10.17
CA ASN A 134 -3.17 -18.61 -9.76
C ASN A 134 -3.46 -18.98 -8.30
N LYS A 135 -3.57 -17.99 -7.41
CA LYS A 135 -3.93 -18.23 -6.01
C LYS A 135 -5.31 -18.84 -5.86
N SER A 136 -6.27 -18.38 -6.66
CA SER A 136 -7.63 -18.93 -6.70
C SER A 136 -7.62 -20.40 -7.14
N MET A 137 -6.72 -20.81 -8.02
CA MET A 137 -6.60 -22.19 -8.49
C MET A 137 -6.08 -23.19 -7.43
N HIS A 138 -5.40 -22.74 -6.37
CA HIS A 138 -4.92 -23.65 -5.33
C HIS A 138 -6.06 -24.37 -4.59
N ARG A 139 -7.23 -23.72 -4.42
CA ARG A 139 -8.39 -24.35 -3.76
C ARG A 139 -8.92 -25.56 -4.54
N PRO A 140 -9.31 -25.44 -5.82
CA PRO A 140 -9.80 -26.58 -6.59
C PRO A 140 -8.74 -27.65 -6.80
N LEU A 141 -7.46 -27.28 -7.01
CA LEU A 141 -6.38 -28.28 -7.11
C LEU A 141 -6.26 -29.10 -5.83
N LYS A 142 -6.30 -28.46 -4.65
CA LYS A 142 -6.24 -29.18 -3.37
C LYS A 142 -7.40 -30.15 -3.23
N THR A 143 -8.61 -29.78 -3.63
CA THR A 143 -9.77 -30.69 -3.62
C THR A 143 -9.54 -31.92 -4.47
N ILE A 144 -9.04 -31.75 -5.71
CA ILE A 144 -8.79 -32.86 -6.65
C ILE A 144 -7.73 -33.85 -6.12
N TYR A 145 -6.69 -33.37 -5.46
CA TYR A 145 -5.60 -34.24 -4.94
C TYR A 145 -5.90 -34.86 -3.57
N GLN A 146 -7.01 -34.49 -2.91
CA GLN A 146 -7.41 -35.01 -1.61
C GLN A 146 -8.61 -35.97 -1.68
N GLU A 147 -9.12 -36.23 -2.89
CA GLU A 147 -10.01 -37.34 -3.26
C GLU A 147 -9.18 -38.56 -3.69
#